data_AF-A4S8Y8-F1
#
_entry.id   AF-A4S8Y8-F1
#
_cell.length_a   1.000
_cell.length_b   1.000
_cell.length_c   1.000
_cell.angle_alpha   90.00
_cell.angle_beta   90.00
_cell.angle_gamma   90.00
#
_symmetry.space_group_name_H-M   'P 1'
#
loop_
_entity.id
_entity.type
_entity.pdbx_description
1 polymer ?
#
loop_
_entity_poly.entity_id
_entity_poly.type
_entity_poly.pdbx_seq_one_letter_code
_entity_poly.pdbx_strand_id
1 'polypeptide(L)'
;IYVHGSSYELQEIYGIESCDNVGLSSADVGEECVICLTEPRDTTVLPCRHLCMCAECAHALRSQLTGNVCPICRNPVESLLEIKVAGDAAP
;
A
#
# COMPACT_ATOMS: atom_id res chain seq x y z
N ILE A 1 6.16 18.88 8.24
CA ILE A 1 4.92 19.70 8.21
C ILE A 1 4.54 20.14 9.62
N TYR A 2 3.92 21.30 9.79
CA TYR A 2 3.45 21.76 11.10
C TYR A 2 1.93 21.86 11.10
N VAL A 3 1.28 21.06 11.94
CA VAL A 3 -0.18 20.96 12.00
C VAL A 3 -0.60 20.98 13.47
N HIS A 4 -1.55 21.85 13.84
CA HIS A 4 -2.07 21.98 15.20
C HIS A 4 -0.99 22.06 16.30
N GLY A 5 0.10 22.79 16.06
CA GLY A 5 1.15 22.98 17.07
C GLY A 5 2.21 21.86 17.11
N SER A 6 2.08 20.82 16.27
CA SER A 6 2.98 19.67 16.23
C SER A 6 3.74 19.61 14.90
N SER A 7 5.04 19.30 14.97
CA SER A 7 5.88 19.05 13.80
C SER A 7 5.87 17.57 13.45
N TYR A 8 5.57 17.24 12.19
CA TYR A 8 5.61 15.89 11.66
C TYR A 8 6.64 15.79 10.55
N GLU A 9 7.31 14.64 10.47
CA GLU A 9 8.14 14.25 9.35
C GLU A 9 7.26 13.67 8.24
N LEU A 10 7.51 14.08 7.00
CA LEU A 10 6.83 13.49 5.84
C LEU A 10 7.62 12.28 5.39
N GLN A 11 6.91 11.18 5.17
CA GLN A 11 7.47 10.00 4.55
C GLN A 11 6.66 9.66 3.30
N GLU A 12 7.36 9.29 2.24
CA GLU A 12 6.73 8.88 0.99
C GLU A 12 6.07 7.52 1.15
N ILE A 13 5.23 7.12 0.20
CA ILE A 13 4.74 5.74 0.11
C ILE A 13 5.17 5.23 -1.25
N TYR A 14 5.85 4.08 -1.28
CA TYR A 14 6.35 3.51 -2.52
C TYR A 14 5.25 2.71 -3.21
N GLY A 15 5.06 2.95 -4.50
CA GLY A 15 4.03 2.28 -5.31
C GLY A 15 2.64 2.93 -5.24
N ILE A 16 2.55 4.19 -4.80
CA ILE A 16 1.31 5.01 -4.78
C ILE A 16 1.23 5.99 -5.98
N GLU A 17 1.96 5.76 -7.05
CA GLU A 17 2.02 6.70 -8.17
C GLU A 17 0.63 7.01 -8.75
N SER A 18 0.19 8.27 -8.60
CA SER A 18 -1.08 8.78 -9.11
C SER A 18 -1.14 8.64 -10.63
N CYS A 19 -2.24 8.07 -11.12
CA CYS A 19 -2.59 7.91 -12.53
C CYS A 19 -2.86 9.24 -13.29
N ASP A 20 -2.31 10.37 -12.84
CA ASP A 20 -2.47 11.67 -13.47
C ASP A 20 -1.55 11.82 -14.70
N ASN A 21 -1.98 11.17 -15.80
CA ASN A 21 -1.61 11.39 -17.21
C ASN A 21 -0.19 10.96 -17.67
N VAL A 22 -0.10 9.72 -18.18
CA VAL A 22 0.57 9.47 -19.47
C VAL A 22 -0.29 8.55 -20.33
N GLY A 23 -0.76 9.05 -21.46
CA GLY A 23 -1.49 8.30 -22.48
C GLY A 23 -0.64 7.21 -23.14
N LEU A 24 -0.38 6.12 -22.42
CA LEU A 24 0.13 4.87 -22.96
C LEU A 24 -0.88 3.77 -22.63
N SER A 25 -1.63 3.36 -23.64
CA SER A 25 -2.46 2.17 -23.61
C SER A 25 -1.59 0.93 -23.37
N SER A 26 -1.50 0.45 -22.14
CA SER A 26 -1.04 -0.90 -21.82
C SER A 26 -1.50 -1.27 -20.41
N ALA A 27 -2.69 -1.88 -20.33
CA ALA A 27 -3.15 -2.82 -19.30
C ALA A 27 -2.41 -2.78 -17.95
N ASP A 28 -3.00 -2.12 -16.95
CA ASP A 28 -3.23 -2.58 -15.57
C ASP A 28 -2.08 -3.25 -14.77
N VAL A 29 -0.83 -3.19 -15.21
CA VAL A 29 0.33 -3.82 -14.53
C VAL A 29 0.93 -2.90 -13.47
N GLY A 30 0.14 -2.47 -12.49
CA GLY A 30 0.64 -1.48 -11.55
C GLY A 30 -0.13 -1.26 -10.27
N GLU A 31 -1.42 -1.59 -10.22
CA GLU A 31 -2.28 -1.17 -9.10
C GLU A 31 -2.86 -2.34 -8.30
N GLU A 32 -2.73 -3.58 -8.81
CA GLU A 32 -3.28 -4.78 -8.17
C GLU A 32 -2.35 -5.34 -7.10
N CYS A 33 -2.93 -5.88 -6.03
CA CYS A 33 -2.25 -6.59 -4.97
C CYS A 33 -1.29 -7.64 -5.54
N VAL A 34 -0.02 -7.59 -5.14
CA VAL A 34 1.01 -8.51 -5.68
C VAL A 34 0.86 -9.96 -5.21
N ILE A 35 -0.11 -10.22 -4.33
CA ILE A 35 -0.41 -11.55 -3.79
C ILE A 35 -1.57 -12.18 -4.55
N CYS A 36 -2.74 -11.52 -4.61
CA CYS A 36 -3.92 -12.07 -5.28
C CYS A 36 -4.03 -11.70 -6.77
N LEU A 37 -3.39 -10.61 -7.20
CA LEU A 37 -3.47 -10.10 -8.58
C LEU A 37 -4.94 -9.92 -9.02
N THR A 38 -5.76 -9.34 -8.15
CA THR A 38 -7.21 -9.16 -8.41
C THR A 38 -7.73 -7.90 -7.75
N GLU A 39 -7.46 -7.74 -6.46
CA GLU A 39 -7.91 -6.56 -5.70
C GLU A 39 -6.87 -5.44 -5.77
N PRO A 40 -7.28 -4.16 -5.74
CA PRO A 40 -6.35 -3.04 -5.72
C PRO A 40 -5.50 -3.03 -4.45
N ARG A 41 -4.32 -2.40 -4.54
CA ARG A 41 -3.44 -2.18 -3.40
C ARG A 41 -4.00 -1.05 -2.55
N ASP A 42 -4.24 -1.34 -1.28
CA ASP A 42 -4.67 -0.36 -0.28
C ASP A 42 -3.82 -0.42 0.99
N THR A 43 -2.91 -1.40 1.12
CA THR A 43 -2.21 -1.67 2.36
C THR A 43 -0.69 -1.55 2.18
N THR A 44 -0.11 -0.69 3.01
CA THR A 44 1.32 -0.41 3.10
C THR A 44 1.97 -1.20 4.24
N VAL A 45 3.16 -1.74 3.98
CA VAL A 45 3.99 -2.40 5.00
C VAL A 45 4.90 -1.40 5.69
N LEU A 46 4.93 -1.39 7.02
CA LEU A 46 5.88 -0.60 7.82
C LEU A 46 6.99 -1.49 8.40
N PRO A 47 8.25 -1.01 8.45
CA PRO A 47 8.68 0.37 8.20
C PRO A 47 9.11 0.66 6.74
N CYS A 48 9.04 -0.32 5.83
CA CYS A 48 9.59 -0.15 4.48
C CYS A 48 8.73 0.71 3.53
N ARG A 49 7.48 1.00 3.89
CA ARG A 49 6.53 1.87 3.19
C ARG A 49 6.13 1.43 1.77
N HIS A 50 6.21 0.14 1.47
CA HIS A 50 5.72 -0.40 0.19
C HIS A 50 4.20 -0.65 0.23
N LEU A 51 3.46 0.05 -0.62
CA LEU A 51 2.05 -0.22 -0.92
C LEU A 51 2.01 -1.36 -1.94
N CYS A 52 1.62 -2.56 -1.50
CA CYS A 52 1.78 -3.76 -2.33
C CYS A 52 0.67 -4.80 -2.18
N MET A 53 -0.26 -4.64 -1.24
CA MET A 53 -1.30 -5.63 -0.98
C MET A 53 -2.67 -4.99 -0.74
N CYS A 54 -3.72 -5.78 -0.99
CA CYS A 54 -5.06 -5.47 -0.51
C CYS A 54 -5.20 -5.84 0.98
N ALA A 55 -6.21 -5.29 1.65
CA ALA A 55 -6.43 -5.47 3.08
C ALA A 55 -6.63 -6.96 3.46
N GLU A 56 -7.30 -7.74 2.61
CA GLU A 56 -7.55 -9.17 2.87
C GLU A 56 -6.24 -9.98 2.86
N CYS A 57 -5.40 -9.80 1.84
CA CYS A 57 -4.10 -10.45 1.76
C CYS A 57 -3.17 -10.01 2.90
N ALA A 58 -3.27 -8.75 3.33
CA ALA A 58 -2.50 -8.22 4.44
C ALA A 58 -2.91 -8.84 5.79
N HIS A 59 -4.21 -9.04 6.01
CA HIS A 59 -4.73 -9.76 7.18
C HIS A 59 -4.29 -11.23 7.20
N ALA A 60 -4.33 -11.89 6.04
CA ALA A 60 -3.84 -13.25 5.88
C ALA A 60 -2.34 -13.35 6.20
N LEU A 61 -1.50 -12.41 5.72
CA LEU A 61 -0.07 -12.36 6.02
C LEU A 61 0.19 -12.31 7.52
N ARG A 62 -0.52 -11.42 8.24
CA ARG A 62 -0.39 -11.28 9.70
C ARG A 62 -0.72 -12.56 10.47
N SER A 63 -1.62 -13.37 9.93
CA SER A 63 -2.08 -14.61 10.57
C SER A 63 -1.12 -15.79 10.35
N GLN A 64 -0.14 -15.66 9.45
CA GLN A 64 0.85 -16.71 9.20
C GLN A 64 1.95 -16.72 10.27
N LEU A 65 2.27 -17.92 10.76
CA LEU A 65 3.31 -18.13 11.77
C LEU A 65 4.74 -17.96 11.21
N THR A 66 4.89 -18.04 9.89
CA THR A 66 6.17 -18.00 9.18
C THR A 66 6.12 -16.96 8.07
N GLY A 67 7.05 -16.00 8.08
CA GLY A 67 7.25 -15.11 6.93
C GLY A 67 6.51 -13.78 6.94
N ASN A 68 6.41 -13.11 8.10
CA ASN A 68 5.98 -11.70 8.18
C ASN A 68 7.04 -10.76 7.60
N VAL A 69 7.19 -10.77 6.28
CA VAL A 69 8.10 -9.92 5.51
C VAL A 69 7.37 -9.22 4.38
N CYS A 70 7.85 -8.04 3.99
CA CYS A 70 7.33 -7.30 2.85
C CYS A 70 7.54 -8.10 1.55
N PRO A 71 6.52 -8.29 0.70
CA PRO A 71 6.67 -8.98 -0.59
C PRO A 71 7.65 -8.30 -1.56
N ILE A 72 7.84 -6.98 -1.42
CA ILE A 72 8.69 -6.19 -2.33
C ILE A 72 10.15 -6.24 -1.91
N CYS A 73 10.46 -5.91 -0.65
CA CYS A 73 11.83 -5.72 -0.19
C CYS A 73 12.28 -6.73 0.87
N ARG A 74 11.41 -7.64 1.30
CA ARG A 74 11.67 -8.69 2.29
C ARG A 74 12.04 -8.21 3.70
N ASN A 75 11.89 -6.91 4.00
CA ASN A 75 12.04 -6.40 5.35
C ASN A 75 10.95 -6.98 6.26
N PRO A 76 11.24 -7.23 7.56
CA PRO A 76 10.23 -7.67 8.52
C PRO A 76 9.05 -6.69 8.57
N VAL A 77 7.84 -7.25 8.65
CA VAL A 77 6.60 -6.49 8.82
C VAL A 77 6.45 -6.18 10.31
N GLU A 78 6.55 -4.90 10.67
CA GLU A 78 6.28 -4.44 12.04
C GLU A 78 4.80 -4.07 12.21
N SER A 79 4.25 -3.39 11.21
CA SER A 79 2.83 -3.06 11.15
C SER A 79 2.35 -2.89 9.71
N LEU A 80 1.02 -2.90 9.55
CA LEU A 80 0.34 -2.70 8.28
C LEU A 80 -0.56 -1.48 8.41
N LEU A 81 -0.53 -0.60 7.42
CA LEU A 81 -1.33 0.62 7.35
C LEU A 81 -2.21 0.56 6.10
N GLU A 82 -3.53 0.55 6.30
CA GLU A 82 -4.52 0.66 5.24
C GLU A 82 -4.71 2.14 4.86
N ILE A 83 -4.69 2.43 3.57
CA ILE A 83 -4.81 3.75 2.98
C ILE A 83 -6.12 3.80 2.22
N LYS A 84 -7.08 4.53 2.76
CA LYS A 84 -8.34 4.81 2.07
C LYS A 84 -8.20 6.12 1.33
N VAL A 85 -8.09 6.06 0.01
CA VAL A 85 -8.24 7.24 -0.83
C VAL A 85 -9.73 7.56 -0.88
N ALA A 86 -10.14 8.76 -0.46
CA ALA A 86 -11.53 9.21 -0.57
C ALA A 86 -11.85 9.50 -2.04
N GLY A 87 -12.01 8.42 -2.82
CA GLY A 87 -12.11 8.45 -4.27
C GLY A 87 -13.41 7.89 -4.83
N ASP A 88 -14.19 7.09 -4.09
CA ASP A 88 -15.50 6.58 -4.54
C ASP A 88 -16.37 6.23 -3.34
N ALA A 89 -16.76 7.24 -2.55
CA ALA A 89 -18.00 7.09 -1.78
C ALA A 89 -19.16 7.18 -2.78
N ALA A 90 -19.50 6.04 -3.40
CA ALA A 90 -20.81 5.90 -4.03
C ALA A 90 -21.89 6.15 -2.94
N PRO A 91 -23.00 6.82 -3.28
CA PRO A 91 -24.04 7.21 -2.33
C PRO A 91 -24.68 6.01 -1.59
#